data_AF-A0A9D4UKZ6-F1
#
_entry.id   AF-A0A9D4UKZ6-F1
#
_cell.length_a   1.000
_cell.length_b   1.000
_cell.length_c   1.000
_cell.angle_alpha   90.00
_cell.angle_beta   90.00
_cell.angle_gamma   90.00
#
_symmetry.space_group_name_H-M   'P 1'
#
loop_
_entity.id
_entity.type
_entity.pdbx_description
1 polymer ?
#
loop_
_entity_poly.entity_id
_entity_poly.type
_entity_poly.pdbx_seq_one_letter_code
_entity_poly.pdbx_strand_id
1 'polypeptide(L)' 'MVQRLTYHRRHSYATKSNQTTAQLVFQYAKKHAQGPKCAITRKRNAVRERIIRAFLVEEQKIVKKVLKI' A
#
# COMPACT_ATOMS: atom_id res chain seq x y z
N MET A 1 13.56 23.67 33.07
CA MET A 1 13.59 22.20 32.91
C MET A 1 12.42 21.78 32.03
N VAL A 2 12.64 20.91 31.04
CA VAL A 2 11.57 20.41 30.15
C VAL A 2 10.94 19.17 30.76
N GLN A 3 9.62 19.01 30.61
CA GLN A 3 8.90 17.84 31.11
C GLN A 3 9.41 16.56 30.43
N ARG A 4 9.94 15.61 31.22
CA ARG A 4 10.33 14.28 30.73
C ARG A 4 9.09 13.40 30.62
N LEU A 5 8.95 12.69 29.50
CA LEU A 5 7.83 11.80 29.24
C LEU A 5 8.24 10.35 29.59
N THR A 6 7.33 9.56 30.17
CA THR A 6 7.52 8.12 30.48
C THR A 6 6.43 7.24 29.85
N TYR A 7 6.80 6.07 29.31
CA TYR A 7 5.80 5.16 28.76
C TYR A 7 4.77 4.75 29.84
N HIS A 8 3.47 4.80 29.52
CA HIS A 8 2.40 4.29 30.37
C HIS A 8 2.22 2.74 30.31
N ARG A 9 2.84 2.06 29.34
CA ARG A 9 2.72 0.61 29.14
C ARG A 9 3.83 -0.10 29.90
N ARG A 10 3.53 -1.33 30.36
CA ARG A 10 4.52 -2.23 31.00
C ARG A 10 5.74 -2.52 30.11
N HIS A 11 5.58 -2.43 28.79
CA HIS A 11 6.66 -2.69 27.84
C HIS A 11 7.50 -1.42 27.60
N SER A 12 8.75 -1.44 28.07
CA SER A 12 9.65 -0.27 28.10
C SER A 12 10.48 -0.05 26.82
N TYR A 13 10.41 -0.95 25.83
CA TYR A 13 11.25 -0.82 24.62
C TYR A 13 10.61 0.04 23.51
N ALA A 14 11.45 0.73 22.75
CA ALA A 14 11.08 1.56 21.60
C ALA A 14 10.83 0.71 20.34
N THR A 15 9.73 -0.03 20.31
CA THR A 15 9.34 -0.89 19.18
C THR A 15 8.34 -0.22 18.27
N LYS A 16 8.17 -0.72 17.03
CA LYS A 16 7.17 -0.20 16.07
C LYS A 16 5.72 -0.26 16.60
N SER A 17 5.41 -1.18 17.52
CA SER A 17 4.11 -1.25 18.21
C SER A 17 3.97 -0.29 19.39
N ASN A 18 5.08 0.28 19.86
CA ASN A 18 5.15 1.22 20.98
C ASN A 18 5.58 2.61 20.50
N GLN A 19 5.23 2.95 19.25
CA GLN A 19 5.44 4.29 18.72
C GLN A 19 4.52 5.27 19.44
N THR A 20 5.07 6.44 19.73
CA THR A 20 4.46 7.48 20.53
C THR A 20 4.43 8.78 19.75
N THR A 21 3.29 9.47 19.74
CA THR A 21 3.17 10.82 19.17
C THR A 21 3.46 11.85 20.26
N ALA A 22 4.18 12.92 19.90
CA ALA A 22 4.62 13.95 20.83
C ALA A 22 3.50 14.96 21.10
N GLN A 23 2.71 14.71 22.14
CA GLN A 23 2.00 15.75 22.89
C GLN A 23 2.59 15.79 24.31
N LEU A 24 2.25 16.80 25.11
CA LEU A 24 2.66 16.93 26.53
C LEU A 24 2.35 15.67 27.39
N VAL A 25 1.62 14.70 26.82
CA VAL A 25 1.33 13.36 27.36
C VAL A 25 1.59 12.30 26.29
N PHE A 26 2.15 11.15 26.68
CA PHE A 26 2.43 10.05 25.76
C PHE A 26 1.14 9.39 25.24
N GLN A 27 0.84 9.59 23.97
CA GLN A 27 -0.24 8.88 23.28
C GLN A 27 0.31 7.76 22.40
N TYR A 28 -0.38 6.62 22.41
CA TYR A 28 0.00 5.45 21.63
C TYR A 28 -0.52 5.54 20.20
N ALA A 29 0.40 5.52 19.24
CA ALA A 29 0.05 5.35 17.85
C ALA A 29 -0.19 3.86 17.55
N LYS A 30 -1.30 3.56 16.86
CA LYS A 30 -1.50 2.23 16.26
C LYS A 30 -0.64 2.11 15.00
N LYS A 31 -0.23 0.88 14.67
CA LYS A 31 0.49 0.62 13.42
C LYS A 31 -0.40 1.00 12.23
N HIS A 32 0.19 1.67 11.24
CA HIS A 32 -0.48 1.91 9.97
C HIS A 32 -0.79 0.58 9.28
N ALA A 33 -2.05 0.37 8.94
CA ALA A 33 -2.49 -0.78 8.15
C ALA A 33 -2.11 -0.59 6.68
N GLN A 34 -1.75 -1.68 6.01
CA GLN A 34 -1.63 -1.67 4.55
C GLN A 34 -3.03 -1.75 3.94
N GLY A 35 -3.32 -0.92 2.95
CA GLY A 35 -4.58 -0.98 2.20
C GLY A 35 -4.71 -2.26 1.35
N PRO A 36 -5.93 -2.58 0.87
CA PRO A 36 -6.18 -3.74 0.04
C PRO A 36 -5.41 -3.65 -1.28
N LYS A 37 -4.81 -4.78 -1.69
CA LYS A 37 -4.01 -4.91 -2.91
C LYS A 37 -4.71 -5.85 -3.88
N CYS A 38 -4.57 -5.59 -5.19
CA CYS A 38 -5.03 -6.54 -6.21
C CYS A 38 -4.29 -7.88 -6.04
N ALA A 39 -5.04 -8.99 -6.01
CA ALA A 39 -4.48 -10.33 -5.75
C ALA A 39 -3.44 -10.78 -6.80
N ILE A 40 -3.60 -10.33 -8.04
CA ILE A 40 -2.81 -10.83 -9.18
C ILE A 40 -1.63 -9.91 -9.49
N THR A 41 -1.85 -8.59 -9.57
CA THR A 41 -0.80 -7.64 -9.99
C THR A 41 -0.31 -6.74 -8.86
N ARG A 42 -0.96 -6.74 -7.68
CA ARG A 42 -0.68 -5.82 -6.55
C ARG A 42 -0.72 -4.32 -6.91
N LYS A 43 -1.23 -3.96 -8.10
CA LYS A 43 -1.39 -2.59 -8.58
C LYS A 43 -2.81 -2.08 -8.35
N ARG A 44 -2.95 -0.77 -8.17
CA ARG A 44 -4.27 -0.09 -8.10
C ARG A 44 -4.97 -0.01 -9.47
N ASN A 45 -4.21 0.19 -10.56
CA ASN A 45 -4.75 0.40 -11.90
C ASN A 45 -4.86 -0.87 -12.75
N ALA A 46 -4.89 -2.04 -12.10
CA ALA A 46 -4.86 -3.36 -12.76
C ALA A 46 -6.00 -3.56 -13.77
N VAL A 47 -7.19 -3.01 -13.48
CA VAL A 47 -8.36 -3.13 -14.35
C VAL A 47 -8.15 -2.39 -15.67
N ARG A 48 -7.66 -1.14 -15.61
CA ARG A 48 -7.37 -0.34 -16.80
C ARG A 48 -6.31 -0.99 -17.68
N GLU A 49 -5.24 -1.53 -17.07
CA GLU A 49 -4.19 -2.26 -17.81
C GLU A 49 -4.77 -3.48 -18.56
N ARG A 50 -5.72 -4.21 -17.95
CA ARG A 50 -6.35 -5.38 -18.59
C ARG A 50 -7.26 -5.02 -19.75
N ILE A 51 -8.08 -3.97 -19.60
CA ILE A 51 -8.97 -3.49 -20.67
C ILE A 51 -8.15 -3.08 -21.89
N ILE A 52 -7.09 -2.29 -21.69
CA ILE A 52 -6.22 -1.84 -22.78
C ILE A 52 -5.52 -3.02 -23.44
N ARG A 53 -4.98 -3.97 -22.66
CA ARG A 53 -4.36 -5.18 -23.23
C ARG A 53 -5.33 -6.02 -24.03
N ALA A 54 -6.55 -6.22 -23.54
CA ALA A 54 -7.58 -6.98 -24.26
C ALA A 54 -7.89 -6.32 -25.62
N PHE A 55 -8.09 -5.00 -25.63
CA PHE A 55 -8.33 -4.23 -26.86
C PHE A 55 -7.17 -4.36 -27.86
N LEU A 56 -5.94 -4.08 -27.42
CA LEU A 56 -4.76 -4.13 -28.29
C LEU A 56 -4.49 -5.53 -28.85
N VAL A 57 -4.78 -6.58 -28.08
CA VAL A 57 -4.63 -7.97 -28.55
C VAL A 57 -5.64 -8.27 -29.66
N GLU A 58 -6.89 -7.82 -29.55
CA GLU A 58 -7.87 -7.99 -30.63
C GLU A 58 -7.47 -7.24 -31.90
N GLU A 59 -7.03 -5.99 -31.78
CA GLU A 59 -6.53 -5.21 -32.93
C GLU A 59 -5.34 -5.90 -33.60
N GLN A 60 -4.38 -6.40 -32.83
CA GLN A 60 -3.23 -7.14 -33.38
C GLN A 60 -3.64 -8.45 -34.07
N LYS A 61 -4.67 -9.15 -33.58
CA LYS A 61 -5.19 -10.35 -34.26
C LYS A 61 -5.76 -10.00 -35.64
N ILE A 62 -6.50 -8.90 -35.75
CA ILE A 62 -7.05 -8.43 -37.03
C ILE A 62 -5.90 -8.10 -37.98
N VAL A 63 -4.92 -7.32 -37.53
CA VAL A 63 -3.76 -6.91 -38.34
C VAL A 63 -2.96 -8.10 -38.83
N LYS A 64 -2.67 -9.09 -37.97
CA LYS A 64 -1.98 -10.34 -38.37
C LYS A 64 -2.77 -11.13 -39.42
N LYS A 65 -4.09 -11.23 -39.24
CA LYS A 65 -4.96 -11.91 -40.21
C LYS A 65 -4.93 -11.25 -41.58
N VAL A 66 -4.88 -9.91 -41.63
CA VAL A 66 -4.80 -9.14 -42.88
C VAL A 66 -3.41 -9.23 -43.51
N LEU A 67 -2.35 -9.07 -42.73
CA LEU A 67 -0.97 -9.08 -43.22
C LEU A 67 -0.43 -10.49 -43.55
N LYS A 68 -1.19 -11.56 -43.21
CA LYS A 68 -0.77 -12.98 -43.36
C LYS A 68 0.66 -13.23 -42.85
N ILE A 69 0.99 -12.62 -41.70
CA ILE A 69 2.19 -12.90 -40.91
C ILE A 69 1.80 -13.80 -39.74
#